data_AF-A0A3D2NJJ8-F1
#
_entry.id   AF-A0A3D2NJJ8-F1
#
_cell.length_a   1.000
_cell.length_b   1.000
_cell.length_c   1.000
_cell.angle_alpha   90.00
_cell.angle_beta   90.00
_cell.angle_gamma   90.00
#
_symmetry.space_group_name_H-M   'P 1'
#
loop_
_entity.id
_entity.type
_entity.pdbx_description
1 polymer ?
#
loop_
_entity_poly.entity_id
_entity_poly.type
_entity_poly.pdbx_seq_one_letter_code
_entity_poly.pdbx_strand_id
1 'polypeptide(L)' 'MSGLPKCPKCGSEFTYEDGDNYVCPECGHEWSKNAAAEAGEQAKVFKDAFG' A
#
# COMPACT_ATOMS: atom_id res chain seq x y z
N MET A 1 -5.13 -13.52 17.92
CA MET A 1 -4.17 -13.70 16.81
C MET A 1 -4.24 -12.43 16.00
N SER A 2 -3.17 -11.62 16.05
CA SER A 2 -3.12 -10.28 15.48
C SER A 2 -3.32 -10.36 13.96
N GLY A 3 -4.47 -9.87 13.49
CA GLY A 3 -4.96 -10.03 12.11
C GLY A 3 -4.32 -9.05 11.12
N LEU A 4 -2.99 -9.07 11.02
CA LEU A 4 -2.25 -8.28 10.04
C LEU A 4 -2.15 -9.06 8.71
N PRO A 5 -2.22 -8.38 7.54
CA PRO A 5 -2.14 -9.06 6.26
C PRO A 5 -0.75 -9.66 6.05
N LYS A 6 -0.70 -10.84 5.42
CA LYS A 6 0.57 -11.45 5.00
C LYS A 6 1.23 -10.55 3.96
N CYS A 7 2.56 -10.54 3.94
CA CYS A 7 3.30 -9.79 2.94
C CYS A 7 3.02 -10.33 1.52
N PRO A 8 2.60 -9.49 0.56
CA PRO A 8 2.28 -9.95 -0.81
C PRO A 8 3.52 -10.38 -1.61
N LYS A 9 4.73 -9.98 -1.17
CA LYS A 9 5.98 -10.27 -1.88
C LYS A 9 6.62 -11.59 -1.46
N CYS A 10 6.59 -11.92 -0.18
CA CYS A 10 7.25 -13.11 0.37
C CYS A 10 6.29 -14.11 1.05
N GLY A 11 5.03 -13.73 1.29
CA GLY A 11 4.03 -14.58 1.95
C GLY A 11 4.19 -14.70 3.47
N SER A 12 5.15 -13.98 4.07
CA SER A 12 5.41 -14.04 5.50
C SER A 12 4.26 -13.42 6.31
N GLU A 13 3.98 -14.02 7.46
CA GLU A 13 2.90 -13.61 8.37
C GLU A 13 3.32 -12.48 9.32
N PHE A 14 4.60 -12.12 9.31
CA PHE A 14 5.20 -11.13 10.19
C PHE A 14 5.21 -9.75 9.53
N THR A 15 4.04 -9.16 9.31
CA THR A 15 3.95 -7.76 8.90
C THR A 15 3.80 -6.90 10.15
N TYR A 16 4.50 -5.76 10.23
CA TYR A 16 4.25 -4.75 11.25
C TYR A 16 3.76 -3.44 10.63
N GLU A 17 3.16 -2.61 11.45
CA GLU A 17 2.72 -1.29 11.05
C GLU A 17 3.73 -0.21 11.44
N ASP A 18 4.19 0.55 10.45
CA ASP A 18 5.00 1.74 10.64
C ASP A 18 4.17 2.96 10.23
N GLY A 19 3.46 3.53 11.22
CA GLY A 19 2.49 4.61 11.01
C GLY A 19 1.38 4.21 10.03
N ASP A 20 1.35 4.87 8.87
CA ASP A 20 0.39 4.67 7.78
C ASP A 20 0.81 3.58 6.77
N ASN A 21 1.95 2.94 6.98
CA ASN A 21 2.45 1.86 6.13
C ASN A 21 2.50 0.52 6.89
N TYR A 22 2.41 -0.55 6.11
CA TYR A 22 2.77 -1.90 6.51
C TYR A 22 4.18 -2.20 6.03
N VAL A 23 4.98 -2.79 6.91
CA VAL A 23 6.37 -3.13 6.64
C VAL A 23 6.61 -4.60 6.95
N CYS A 24 7.26 -5.28 6.01
CA CYS A 24 7.70 -6.66 6.18
C CYS A 24 9.20 -6.67 6.55
N PRO A 25 9.59 -7.15 7.75
CA PRO A 25 10.97 -7.22 8.21
C PRO A 25 11.77 -8.35 7.55
N GLU A 26 11.12 -9.31 6.89
CA GLU A 26 11.83 -10.41 6.21
C GLU A 26 12.36 -10.01 4.83
N CYS A 27 11.62 -9.17 4.11
CA CYS A 27 11.99 -8.78 2.75
C CYS A 27 12.16 -7.26 2.56
N GLY A 28 11.93 -6.47 3.61
CA GLY A 28 11.96 -5.01 3.56
C GLY A 28 10.89 -4.42 2.65
N HIS A 29 9.77 -5.12 2.43
CA HIS A 29 8.70 -4.60 1.59
C HIS A 29 7.80 -3.69 2.42
N GLU A 30 7.66 -2.45 1.96
CA GLU A 30 6.85 -1.41 2.57
C GLU A 30 5.66 -1.12 1.64
N TRP A 31 4.44 -1.14 2.15
CA TRP A 31 3.23 -0.83 1.39
C TRP A 31 2.21 -0.07 2.25
N SER A 32 1.49 0.87 1.66
CA SER A 32 0.59 1.72 2.43
C SER A 32 -0.65 0.96 2.91
N LYS A 33 -1.02 1.14 4.19
CA LYS A 33 -2.30 0.67 4.72
C LYS A 33 -3.47 1.32 3.99
N ASN A 34 -3.24 2.56 3.58
CA ASN A 34 -4.20 3.42 2.91
C ASN A 34 -4.14 3.35 1.36
N ALA A 35 -3.46 2.36 0.78
CA ALA A 35 -3.53 2.15 -0.68
C ALA A 35 -4.95 1.81 -1.16
N ALA A 36 -5.85 1.40 -0.25
CA ALA A 36 -7.26 1.16 -0.55
C ALA A 36 -8.10 2.45 -0.69
N ALA A 37 -7.67 3.62 -0.18
CA ALA A 37 -8.42 4.88 -0.38
C ALA A 37 -7.76 5.81 -1.43
N GLU A 38 -6.44 5.76 -1.59
CA GLU A 38 -5.71 6.71 -2.47
C GLU A 38 -5.68 6.30 -3.96
N ALA A 39 -6.12 5.08 -4.31
CA ALA A 39 -6.27 4.68 -5.71
C ALA A 39 -7.46 5.37 -6.42
N GLY A 40 -8.24 6.18 -5.70
CA GLY A 40 -9.36 6.98 -6.23
C GLY A 40 -9.00 8.39 -6.68
N GLU A 41 -7.80 8.91 -6.36
CA GLU A 41 -7.44 10.32 -6.65
C GLU A 41 -6.58 10.53 -7.90
N GLN A 42 -6.15 9.44 -8.56
CA GLN A 42 -5.47 9.51 -9.85
C GLN A 42 -6.46 9.55 -11.02
N ALA A 43 -7.33 10.56 -11.05
CA ALA A 43 -8.05 10.95 -12.27
C ALA A 43 -8.28 12.46 -12.35
N LYS A 44 -7.30 13.28 -11.94
CA LYS A 44 -7.22 14.64 -12.51
C LYS A 44 -6.68 14.53 -13.93
N VAL A 45 -7.54 14.06 -14.83
CA VAL A 45 -7.39 14.22 -16.28
C VAL A 45 -7.48 15.72 -16.53
N PHE A 46 -6.34 16.41 -16.55
CA PHE A 46 -6.29 17.75 -17.08
C PHE A 46 -6.42 17.61 -18.60
N LYS A 47 -7.59 17.95 -19.14
CA LYS A 47 -7.83 17.97 -20.58
C LYS A 47 -7.41 19.34 -21.09
N ASP A 48 -6.30 19.43 -21.81
CA ASP A 48 -5.91 20.65 -22.50
C ASP A 48 -6.93 20.97 -23.60
N ALA A 49 -7.19 22.27 -23.85
CA ALA A 49 -8.23 22.74 -24.77
C ALA A 49 -7.93 22.48 -26.27
N PHE A 50 -6.85 21.78 -26.58
CA PHE A 50 -6.46 21.38 -27.93
C PHE A 50 -6.20 19.88 -27.89
N GLY A 51 -7.17 19.09 -28.38
CA GLY A 51 -7.16 17.62 -28.30
C GLY A 51 -6.04 16.95 -29.09
#